data_AF-A0A2E5VBS6-F1
#
_entry.id   AF-A0A2E5VBS6-F1
#
_cell.length_a   1.000
_cell.length_b   1.000
_cell.length_c   1.000
_cell.angle_alpha   90.00
_cell.angle_beta   90.00
_cell.angle_gamma   90.00
#
_symmetry.space_group_name_H-M   'P 1'
#
loop_
_entity.id
_entity.type
_entity.pdbx_description
1 polymer ?
#
loop_
_entity_poly.entity_id
_entity_poly.type
_entity_poly.pdbx_seq_one_letter_code
_entity_poly.pdbx_strand_id
1 'polypeptide(L)'
;MNKDKSHRLNQLQEYNKSDLFTHREKVALRYTDAILWNPDLADDALWKELHDEFSEAEIVEIGYWAGFTSGGQRWIHTLHCKQGELAAHIEEREKNK
;
A
#
# COMPACT_ATOMS: atom_id res chain seq x y z
N MET A 1 1.80 16.53 4.46
CA MET A 1 2.07 15.91 3.15
C MET A 1 3.15 16.72 2.45
N ASN A 2 4.25 16.09 2.07
CA ASN A 2 5.48 16.75 1.65
C ASN A 2 5.24 17.57 0.36
N LYS A 3 5.55 18.88 0.36
CA LYS A 3 5.24 19.81 -0.74
C LYS A 3 6.24 19.77 -1.90
N ASP A 4 7.23 18.88 -1.84
CA ASP A 4 8.25 18.72 -2.87
C ASP A 4 7.74 17.85 -4.02
N LYS A 5 7.36 18.50 -5.13
CA LYS A 5 6.87 17.83 -6.35
C LYS A 5 7.86 16.83 -6.96
N SER A 6 9.16 16.92 -6.63
CA SER A 6 10.18 15.99 -7.13
C SER A 6 10.21 14.66 -6.36
N HIS A 7 9.55 14.59 -5.22
CA HIS A 7 9.54 13.39 -4.39
C HIS A 7 8.78 12.24 -5.06
N ARG A 8 9.40 11.05 -5.17
CA ARG A 8 8.86 9.89 -5.90
C ARG A 8 7.43 9.49 -5.50
N LEU A 9 7.07 9.65 -4.23
CA LEU A 9 5.72 9.34 -3.73
C LEU A 9 4.61 10.18 -4.40
N ASN A 10 4.94 11.36 -4.92
CA ASN A 10 3.97 12.18 -5.66
C ASN A 10 3.66 11.64 -7.06
N GLN A 11 4.49 10.71 -7.57
CA GLN A 11 4.27 10.05 -8.86
C GLN A 11 3.67 8.65 -8.69
N LEU A 12 3.24 8.26 -7.48
CA LEU A 12 2.65 6.94 -7.21
C LEU A 12 1.37 6.65 -7.98
N GLN A 13 0.62 7.64 -8.45
CA GLN A 13 -0.56 7.38 -9.29
C GLN A 13 -0.19 6.98 -10.73
N GLU A 14 0.99 7.41 -11.19
CA GLU A 14 1.49 7.18 -12.55
C GLU A 14 2.86 6.48 -12.53
N TYR A 15 3.09 5.64 -11.51
CA TYR A 15 4.39 5.03 -11.23
C TYR A 15 4.93 4.24 -12.42
N ASN A 16 4.05 3.61 -13.20
CA ASN A 16 4.41 2.85 -14.40
C ASN A 16 5.15 3.71 -15.43
N LYS A 17 4.79 4.99 -15.55
CA LYS A 17 5.40 5.95 -16.50
C LYS A 17 6.56 6.75 -15.89
N SER A 18 6.73 6.68 -14.57
CA SER A 18 7.75 7.44 -13.85
C SER A 18 9.14 6.80 -13.97
N ASP A 19 10.15 7.61 -14.20
CA ASP A 19 11.56 7.19 -14.18
C ASP A 19 12.11 7.09 -12.74
N LEU A 20 11.36 7.55 -11.74
CA LEU A 20 11.72 7.46 -10.31
C LEU A 20 11.44 6.08 -9.68
N PHE A 21 10.97 5.10 -10.46
CA PHE A 21 10.75 3.73 -10.01
C PHE A 21 11.52 2.78 -10.92
N THR A 22 12.24 1.85 -10.30
CA THR A 22 12.91 0.75 -10.99
C THR A 22 11.87 -0.24 -11.54
N HIS A 23 12.31 -1.11 -12.46
CA HIS A 23 11.43 -2.17 -12.98
C HIS A 23 10.86 -3.04 -11.86
N ARG A 24 11.74 -3.57 -10.99
CA ARG A 24 11.39 -4.33 -9.79
C ARG A 24 10.29 -3.67 -8.94
N GLU A 25 10.42 -2.37 -8.67
CA GLU A 25 9.41 -1.62 -7.90
C GLU A 25 8.09 -1.45 -8.65
N LYS A 26 8.12 -1.22 -9.96
CA LYS A 26 6.90 -1.15 -10.78
C LYS A 26 6.15 -2.48 -10.78
N VAL A 27 6.86 -3.60 -10.87
CA VAL A 27 6.28 -4.96 -10.79
C VAL A 27 5.60 -5.17 -9.43
N ALA A 28 6.27 -4.82 -8.32
CA ALA A 28 5.66 -4.91 -6.99
C ALA A 28 4.41 -4.02 -6.86
N LEU A 29 4.45 -2.78 -7.37
CA LEU A 29 3.31 -1.86 -7.32
C LEU A 29 2.12 -2.37 -8.15
N ARG A 30 2.36 -2.94 -9.34
CA ARG A 30 1.32 -3.61 -10.14
C ARG A 30 0.66 -4.75 -9.39
N TYR A 31 1.46 -5.56 -8.68
CA TYR A 31 0.91 -6.63 -7.85
C TYR A 31 0.06 -6.09 -6.70
N THR A 32 0.49 -5.02 -6.03
CA THR A 32 -0.35 -4.36 -5.02
C THR A 32 -1.63 -3.78 -5.61
N ASP A 33 -1.61 -3.20 -6.81
CA ASP A 33 -2.83 -2.72 -7.48
C ASP A 33 -3.81 -3.86 -7.76
N ALA A 34 -3.32 -5.03 -8.17
CA ALA A 34 -4.16 -6.20 -8.38
C ALA A 34 -4.87 -6.63 -7.08
N ILE A 35 -4.15 -6.64 -5.96
CA ILE A 35 -4.70 -6.99 -4.65
C ILE A 35 -5.74 -5.97 -4.17
N LEU A 36 -5.44 -4.67 -4.31
CA LEU A 36 -6.27 -3.61 -3.75
C LEU A 36 -7.52 -3.30 -4.60
N TRP A 37 -7.41 -3.41 -5.93
CA TRP A 37 -8.39 -2.83 -6.84
C TRP A 37 -9.05 -3.85 -7.78
N ASN A 38 -8.26 -4.70 -8.43
CA ASN A 38 -8.79 -5.66 -9.40
C ASN A 38 -7.91 -6.92 -9.49
N PRO A 39 -8.37 -8.07 -8.96
CA PRO A 39 -7.58 -9.30 -8.97
C PRO A 39 -7.29 -9.82 -10.38
N ASP A 40 -8.09 -9.46 -11.39
CA ASP A 40 -7.87 -9.89 -12.78
C ASP A 40 -6.58 -9.27 -13.39
N LEU A 41 -6.01 -8.24 -12.75
CA LEU A 41 -4.71 -7.68 -13.14
C LEU A 41 -3.53 -8.60 -12.79
N ALA A 42 -3.73 -9.61 -11.93
CA ALA A 42 -2.74 -10.64 -11.61
C ALA A 42 -2.77 -11.76 -12.65
N ASP A 43 -2.54 -11.38 -13.91
CA ASP A 43 -2.48 -12.28 -15.05
C ASP A 43 -1.15 -13.05 -15.13
N ASP A 44 -1.07 -14.02 -16.03
CA ASP A 44 0.12 -14.87 -16.22
C ASP A 44 1.38 -14.04 -16.54
N ALA A 45 1.21 -12.88 -17.21
CA ALA A 45 2.33 -11.99 -17.52
C ALA A 45 2.88 -11.33 -16.25
N LEU A 46 2.02 -10.82 -15.38
CA LEU A 46 2.44 -10.27 -14.09
C LEU A 46 3.06 -11.34 -13.20
N TRP A 47 2.48 -12.54 -13.12
CA TRP A 47 3.08 -13.65 -12.37
C TRP A 47 4.47 -13.99 -12.87
N LYS A 48 4.66 -14.05 -14.19
CA LYS A 48 5.99 -14.28 -14.76
C LYS A 48 6.98 -13.17 -14.35
N GLU A 49 6.62 -11.90 -14.49
CA GLU A 49 7.48 -10.79 -14.09
C GLU A 49 7.81 -10.81 -12.58
N LEU A 50 6.85 -11.20 -11.74
CA LEU A 50 7.07 -11.35 -10.30
C LEU A 50 8.13 -12.42 -10.01
N HIS A 51 8.05 -13.59 -10.64
CA HIS A 51 9.03 -14.66 -10.45
C HIS A 51 10.40 -14.35 -11.09
N ASP A 52 10.46 -13.46 -12.09
CA ASP A 52 11.72 -12.99 -12.67
C ASP A 52 12.46 -12.01 -11.72
N GLU A 53 11.73 -11.21 -10.94
CA GLU A 53 12.26 -10.11 -10.11
C GLU A 53 12.31 -10.40 -8.59
N PHE A 54 11.56 -11.41 -8.13
CA PHE A 54 11.40 -11.74 -6.71
C PHE A 54 11.41 -13.24 -6.48
N SER A 55 11.87 -13.64 -5.31
CA SER A 55 11.70 -15.00 -4.80
C SER A 55 10.26 -15.25 -4.32
N GLU A 56 9.84 -16.52 -4.24
CA GLU A 56 8.53 -16.90 -3.69
C GLU A 56 8.23 -16.25 -2.34
N ALA A 57 9.22 -16.24 -1.43
CA ALA A 57 9.06 -15.68 -0.10
C ALA A 57 8.79 -14.16 -0.14
N GLU A 58 9.47 -13.43 -1.01
CA GLU A 58 9.24 -11.99 -1.21
C GLU A 58 7.87 -11.71 -1.82
N ILE A 59 7.44 -12.51 -2.81
CA ILE A 59 6.10 -12.38 -3.43
C ILE A 59 5.01 -12.60 -2.38
N VAL A 60 5.16 -13.64 -1.54
CA VAL A 60 4.23 -13.91 -0.44
C VAL A 60 4.21 -12.77 0.58
N GLU A 61 5.38 -12.23 0.95
CA GLU A 61 5.48 -11.11 1.90
C GLU A 61 4.77 -9.86 1.37
N ILE A 62 5.02 -9.47 0.12
CA ILE A 62 4.36 -8.32 -0.53
C ILE A 62 2.85 -8.53 -0.54
N GLY A 63 2.39 -9.71 -0.97
CA GLY A 63 0.98 -10.03 -1.07
C GLY A 63 0.28 -10.02 0.28
N TYR A 64 0.89 -10.64 1.29
CA TYR A 64 0.38 -10.67 2.66
C TYR A 64 0.27 -9.26 3.24
N TRP A 65 1.32 -8.45 3.13
CA TRP A 65 1.32 -7.10 3.69
C TRP A 65 0.24 -6.23 3.03
N ALA A 66 0.14 -6.24 1.70
CA ALA A 66 -0.87 -5.46 0.98
C ALA A 66 -2.31 -5.92 1.28
N GLY A 67 -2.56 -7.23 1.26
CA GLY A 67 -3.87 -7.80 1.56
C GLY A 67 -4.31 -7.54 3.00
N PHE A 68 -3.42 -7.76 3.97
CA PHE A 68 -3.74 -7.57 5.38
C PHE A 68 -3.98 -6.10 5.73
N THR A 69 -3.13 -5.19 5.25
CA THR A 69 -3.26 -3.75 5.54
C THR A 69 -4.49 -3.14 4.89
N SER A 70 -4.82 -3.52 3.65
CA SER A 70 -6.03 -3.04 2.96
C SER A 70 -7.32 -3.48 3.67
N GLY A 71 -7.38 -4.72 4.16
CA GLY A 71 -8.48 -5.20 5.01
C GLY A 71 -8.63 -4.39 6.30
N GLY A 72 -7.50 -4.14 6.99
CA GLY A 72 -7.47 -3.32 8.21
C GLY A 72 -7.94 -1.88 7.96
N GLN A 73 -7.49 -1.24 6.87
CA GLN A 73 -7.95 0.09 6.49
C GLN A 73 -9.46 0.11 6.19
N ARG A 74 -9.98 -0.90 5.49
CA ARG A 74 -11.41 -0.98 5.18
C ARG A 74 -12.25 -1.11 6.46
N TRP A 75 -11.80 -1.89 7.43
CA TRP A 75 -12.46 -1.96 8.75
C TRP A 75 -12.45 -0.63 9.49
N ILE A 76 -11.30 0.09 9.54
CA ILE A 76 -11.22 1.42 10.16
C ILE A 76 -12.23 2.39 9.53
N HIS A 77 -12.41 2.36 8.20
CA HIS A 77 -13.42 3.18 7.53
C HIS A 77 -14.85 2.85 7.98
N THR A 78 -15.19 1.58 8.25
CA THR A 78 -16.52 1.20 8.78
C THR A 78 -16.81 1.79 10.16
N LEU A 79 -15.76 2.12 10.93
CA LEU A 79 -15.88 2.73 12.25
C LEU A 79 -15.92 4.27 12.20
N HIS A 80 -15.71 4.88 11.02
CA HIS A 80 -15.54 6.33 10.85
C HIS A 80 -14.45 6.95 11.74
N CYS A 81 -13.47 6.16 12.20
CA CYS A 81 -12.39 6.63 13.05
C CYS A 81 -11.52 7.65 12.31
N LYS A 82 -11.18 8.75 12.98
CA LYS A 82 -10.22 9.73 12.48
C LYS A 82 -8.88 9.57 13.17
N GLN A 83 -7.83 9.91 12.42
CA GLN A 83 -6.48 9.96 12.94
C GLN A 83 -6.42 10.90 14.17
N GLY A 84 -5.89 10.40 15.28
CA GLY A 84 -5.69 11.17 16.50
C GLY A 84 -6.85 11.12 17.51
N GLU A 85 -8.03 10.59 17.17
CA GLU A 85 -9.17 10.52 18.10
C GLU A 85 -8.86 9.70 19.35
N LEU A 86 -8.18 8.56 19.20
CA LEU A 86 -7.77 7.74 20.35
C LEU A 86 -6.78 8.49 21.26
N ALA A 87 -5.81 9.19 20.69
CA ALA A 87 -4.83 9.96 21.46
C ALA A 87 -5.52 11.08 22.26
N ALA A 88 -6.42 11.82 21.62
CA ALA A 88 -7.22 12.85 22.29
C ALA A 88 -8.08 12.28 23.42
N HIS A 89 -8.72 11.12 23.21
CA HIS A 89 -9.52 10.45 24.24
C HIS A 89 -8.68 9.99 25.44
N ILE A 90 -7.49 9.44 25.19
CA ILE A 90 -6.56 9.03 26.27
C ILE A 90 -6.13 10.26 27.08
N GLU A 91 -5.76 11.37 26.43
CA GLU A 91 -5.38 12.60 27.11
C GLU A 91 -6.52 13.18 27.96
N GLU A 92 -7.75 13.18 27.45
CA GLU A 92 -8.93 13.62 28.19
C GLU A 92 -9.18 12.73 29.42
N ARG A 93 -9.08 11.41 29.27
CA ARG A 93 -9.24 10.46 30.37
C ARG A 93 -8.19 10.65 31.47
N GLU A 94 -6.94 10.92 31.12
CA GLU A 94 -5.88 11.19 32.12
C GLU A 94 -6.08 12.54 32.82
N LYS A 95 -6.65 13.56 32.16
CA LYS A 95 -6.99 14.85 32.80
C LYS A 95 -8.15 14.75 33.81
N ASN A 96 -9.02 13.77 33.62
CA ASN A 96 -10.22 13.55 34.45
C ASN A 96 -10.00 12.52 35.58
N LYS A 97 -8.78 12.03 35.75
CA LYS A 97 -8.33 11.22 36.91
C LYS A 97 -7.73 12.12 37.98
#